data_AF-A0AAD0NFY5-F1
#
_entry.id   AF-A0AAD0NFY5-F1
#
_cell.length_a   1.000
_cell.length_b   1.000
_cell.length_c   1.000
_cell.angle_alpha   90.00
_cell.angle_beta   90.00
_cell.angle_gamma   90.00
#
_symmetry.space_group_name_H-M   'P 1'
#
loop_
_entity.id
_entity.type
_entity.pdbx_description
1 polymer ?
#
loop_
_entity_poly.entity_id
_entity_poly.type
_entity_poly.pdbx_seq_one_letter_code
_entity_poly.pdbx_strand_id
1 'polypeptide(L)'
;MKAIAMARTAVLLLAVAAAGCSTFARPPSPNLRLVTLVPAETRVLLTAAASGTIEPIGECVYFVSASGHRSLALWPDYFELARQDGVPIGVRSTSSNTVVAFGQTHTFGGGELSPLPQMLTQPLPAGCRGPAMMLYFN
;
A
#
# COMPACT_ATOMS: atom_id res chain seq x y z
N MET A 1 -9.63 48.79 56.06
CA MET A 1 -8.79 49.52 55.08
C MET A 1 -8.39 48.55 53.96
N LYS A 2 -8.23 49.09 52.74
CA LYS A 2 -7.86 48.45 51.47
C LYS A 2 -6.66 47.46 51.54
N ALA A 3 -6.89 46.27 50.97
CA ALA A 3 -6.23 45.67 49.78
C ALA A 3 -4.74 45.21 49.75
N ILE A 4 -4.56 43.95 49.27
CA ILE A 4 -3.56 43.43 48.28
C ILE A 4 -2.12 43.18 48.83
N ALA A 5 -1.39 42.08 48.59
CA ALA A 5 -1.34 41.13 47.47
C ALA A 5 -0.92 39.70 47.86
N MET A 6 -1.47 38.73 47.13
CA MET A 6 -0.93 37.38 46.92
C MET A 6 0.42 37.42 46.19
N ALA A 7 1.30 36.49 46.50
CA ALA A 7 2.26 35.94 45.52
C ALA A 7 2.30 34.41 45.66
N ARG A 8 1.38 33.75 44.96
CA ARG A 8 1.39 32.31 44.72
C ARG A 8 2.42 32.04 43.62
N THR A 9 3.51 31.36 43.96
CA THR A 9 4.51 30.90 42.99
C THR A 9 3.89 29.78 42.15
N ALA A 10 3.42 30.13 40.96
CA ALA A 10 2.94 29.17 39.96
C ALA A 10 4.15 28.54 39.26
N VAL A 11 4.37 27.25 39.48
CA VAL A 11 5.30 26.44 38.69
C VAL A 11 4.65 26.22 37.32
N LEU A 12 5.18 26.87 36.27
CA LEU A 12 4.76 26.63 34.89
C LEU A 12 5.18 25.22 34.47
N LEU A 13 4.21 24.30 34.41
CA LEU A 13 4.30 23.06 33.67
C LEU A 13 4.21 23.39 32.17
N LEU A 14 5.37 23.44 31.50
CA LEU A 14 5.43 23.43 30.03
C LEU A 14 5.04 22.04 29.52
N ALA A 15 3.75 21.86 29.24
CA ALA A 15 3.26 20.73 28.49
C ALA A 15 3.68 20.89 27.02
N VAL A 16 4.73 20.19 26.61
CA VAL A 16 5.11 20.04 25.21
C VAL A 16 4.07 19.12 24.56
N ALA A 17 3.03 19.72 23.99
CA ALA A 17 2.12 19.01 23.10
C ALA A 17 2.85 18.71 21.79
N ALA A 18 3.48 17.55 21.70
CA ALA A 18 3.88 16.99 20.42
C ALA A 18 2.60 16.67 19.65
N ALA A 19 2.14 17.63 18.82
CA ALA A 19 1.14 17.39 17.80
C ALA A 19 1.79 16.52 16.70
N GLY A 20 2.02 15.24 17.02
CA GLY A 20 2.21 14.23 16.00
C GLY A 20 0.89 14.14 15.24
N CYS A 21 0.85 14.65 14.01
CA CYS A 21 -0.17 14.26 13.06
C CYS A 21 -0.01 12.75 12.82
N SER A 22 -0.64 11.94 13.66
CA SER A 22 -0.95 10.56 13.33
C SER A 22 -1.93 10.62 12.18
N THR A 23 -1.43 10.73 10.95
CA THR A 23 -2.21 10.36 9.77
C THR A 23 -2.50 8.88 9.93
N PHE A 24 -3.63 8.56 10.58
CA PHE A 24 -4.19 7.23 10.55
C PHE A 24 -4.40 6.90 9.08
N ALA A 25 -3.53 6.07 8.53
CA ALA A 25 -3.73 5.51 7.21
C ALA A 25 -5.11 4.86 7.23
N ARG A 26 -6.00 5.32 6.34
CA ARG A 26 -7.35 4.77 6.26
C ARG A 26 -7.23 3.26 6.09
N PRO A 27 -7.93 2.44 6.89
CA PRO A 27 -7.86 1.00 6.75
C PRO A 27 -8.30 0.61 5.33
N PRO A 28 -7.68 -0.43 4.74
CA PRO A 28 -8.03 -0.86 3.39
C PRO A 28 -9.49 -1.32 3.31
N SER A 29 -10.07 -1.25 2.10
CA SER A 29 -11.43 -1.74 1.86
C SER A 29 -11.56 -3.22 2.25
N PRO A 30 -12.66 -3.64 2.90
CA PRO A 30 -12.92 -5.06 3.11
C PRO A 30 -13.06 -5.83 1.79
N ASN A 31 -13.43 -5.14 0.71
CA ASN A 31 -13.55 -5.69 -0.64
C ASN A 31 -12.25 -5.57 -1.45
N LEU A 32 -11.12 -5.21 -0.82
CA LEU A 32 -9.84 -5.15 -1.50
C LEU A 32 -9.53 -6.50 -2.16
N ARG A 33 -9.17 -6.45 -3.43
CA ARG A 33 -8.83 -7.61 -4.26
C ARG A 33 -7.42 -7.44 -4.81
N LEU A 34 -6.68 -8.53 -4.78
CA LEU A 34 -5.45 -8.64 -5.56
C LEU A 34 -5.83 -9.02 -6.98
N VAL A 35 -5.31 -8.29 -7.96
CA VAL A 35 -5.54 -8.60 -9.37
C VAL A 35 -4.37 -9.46 -9.84
N THR A 36 -4.66 -10.71 -10.18
CA THR A 36 -3.62 -11.68 -10.57
C THR A 36 -3.69 -12.06 -12.05
N LEU A 37 -2.53 -12.36 -12.61
CA LEU A 37 -2.33 -12.83 -13.98
C LEU A 37 -2.45 -14.35 -14.03
N VAL A 38 -2.87 -14.88 -15.19
CA VAL A 38 -2.73 -16.31 -15.47
C VAL A 38 -1.24 -16.71 -15.50
N PRO A 39 -0.88 -17.93 -15.08
CA PRO A 39 0.52 -18.34 -14.94
C PRO A 39 1.40 -18.14 -16.17
N ALA A 40 0.85 -18.36 -17.37
CA ALA A 40 1.58 -18.28 -18.64
C ALA A 40 2.23 -16.91 -18.86
N GLU A 41 1.61 -15.83 -18.38
CA GLU A 41 2.06 -14.46 -18.62
C GLU A 41 3.08 -13.96 -17.62
N THR A 42 3.12 -14.56 -16.43
CA THR A 42 4.01 -14.13 -15.35
C THR A 42 5.48 -14.09 -15.78
N ARG A 43 5.92 -15.08 -16.57
CA ARG A 43 7.33 -15.22 -16.96
C ARG A 43 7.75 -14.27 -18.08
N VAL A 44 6.79 -13.80 -18.89
CA VAL A 44 7.06 -13.00 -20.10
C VAL A 44 7.30 -11.52 -19.76
N LEU A 45 6.82 -11.07 -18.60
CA LEU A 45 6.65 -9.65 -18.28
C LEU A 45 7.67 -9.10 -17.27
N LEU A 46 8.63 -9.90 -16.83
CA LEU A 46 9.71 -9.49 -15.91
C LEU A 46 10.85 -8.83 -16.69
N THR A 47 10.71 -7.54 -17.02
CA THR A 47 11.66 -6.82 -17.89
C THR A 47 12.50 -5.78 -17.16
N ALA A 48 12.10 -5.37 -15.96
CA ALA A 48 12.75 -4.31 -15.19
C ALA A 48 12.58 -4.47 -13.67
N ALA A 49 13.25 -3.61 -12.90
CA ALA A 49 12.99 -3.42 -11.48
C ALA A 49 12.38 -2.03 -11.24
N ALA A 50 11.45 -1.93 -10.31
CA ALA A 50 10.77 -0.69 -9.94
C ALA A 50 10.77 -0.52 -8.41
N SER A 51 11.19 0.65 -7.94
CA SER A 51 11.20 0.96 -6.49
C SER A 51 10.07 1.94 -6.15
N GLY A 52 9.30 1.61 -5.11
CA GLY A 52 8.13 2.38 -4.69
C GLY A 52 7.37 1.68 -3.56
N THR A 53 6.13 2.08 -3.34
CA THR A 53 5.23 1.45 -2.36
C THR A 53 4.11 0.72 -3.06
N ILE A 54 3.46 -0.19 -2.34
CA ILE A 54 2.14 -0.70 -2.71
C ILE A 54 1.08 -0.09 -1.80
N GLU A 55 -0.02 0.38 -2.38
CA GLU A 55 -1.07 1.09 -1.65
C GLU A 55 -2.46 0.55 -2.03
N PRO A 56 -3.35 0.35 -1.05
CA PRO A 56 -4.74 0.01 -1.31
C PRO A 56 -5.52 1.28 -1.65
N ILE A 57 -6.05 1.37 -2.88
CA ILE A 57 -6.84 2.50 -3.36
C ILE A 57 -8.17 1.96 -3.88
N GLY A 58 -9.25 2.23 -3.14
CA GLY A 58 -10.56 1.66 -3.42
C GLY A 58 -10.54 0.15 -3.20
N GLU A 59 -10.79 -0.62 -4.27
CA GLU A 59 -10.87 -2.09 -4.25
C GLU A 59 -9.62 -2.78 -4.82
N CYS A 60 -8.60 -2.03 -5.22
CA CYS A 60 -7.37 -2.59 -5.79
C CYS A 60 -6.10 -2.10 -5.11
N VAL A 61 -5.02 -2.86 -5.33
CA VAL A 61 -3.67 -2.50 -4.95
C VAL A 61 -2.99 -1.79 -6.13
N TYR A 62 -2.37 -0.65 -5.84
CA TYR A 62 -1.59 0.13 -6.79
C TYR A 62 -0.13 0.16 -6.37
N PHE A 63 0.75 0.16 -7.35
CA PHE A 63 2.11 0.62 -7.17
C PHE A 63 2.13 2.14 -7.18
N VAL A 64 2.89 2.75 -6.26
CA VAL A 64 3.14 4.19 -6.23
C VAL A 64 4.66 4.40 -6.30
N SER A 65 5.11 5.01 -7.39
CA SER A 65 6.52 5.34 -7.57
C SER A 65 6.97 6.43 -6.60
N ALA A 66 8.28 6.63 -6.44
CA ALA A 66 8.83 7.73 -5.66
C ALA A 66 8.37 9.13 -6.14
N SER A 67 8.04 9.28 -7.43
CA SER A 67 7.48 10.52 -7.99
C SER A 67 5.96 10.65 -7.83
N GLY A 68 5.31 9.67 -7.20
CA GLY A 68 3.86 9.63 -6.97
C GLY A 68 3.05 9.13 -8.17
N HIS A 69 3.68 8.61 -9.22
CA HIS A 69 2.95 7.99 -10.32
C HIS A 69 2.33 6.67 -9.84
N ARG A 70 1.07 6.46 -10.20
CA ARG A 70 0.27 5.32 -9.77
C ARG A 70 -0.01 4.41 -10.95
N SER A 71 0.27 3.12 -10.76
CA SER A 71 -0.05 2.07 -11.71
C SER A 71 -0.78 0.94 -10.99
N LEU A 72 -1.80 0.36 -11.62
CA LEU A 72 -2.48 -0.82 -11.11
C LEU A 72 -1.47 -1.96 -10.98
N ALA A 73 -1.34 -2.52 -9.77
CA ALA A 73 -0.42 -3.61 -9.52
C ALA A 73 -1.08 -4.95 -9.90
N LEU A 74 -0.49 -5.61 -10.88
CA LEU A 74 -0.83 -6.96 -11.31
C LEU A 74 0.20 -7.94 -10.76
N TRP A 75 -0.26 -9.10 -10.32
CA TRP A 75 0.58 -10.06 -9.61
C TRP A 75 0.54 -11.43 -10.27
N PRO A 76 1.59 -12.23 -10.17
CA PRO A 76 1.48 -13.66 -10.42
C PRO A 76 0.42 -14.31 -9.53
N ASP A 77 -0.13 -15.45 -9.96
CA ASP A 77 -1.20 -16.16 -9.26
C ASP A 77 -0.80 -16.75 -7.90
N TYR A 78 0.50 -16.90 -7.66
CA TYR A 78 1.04 -17.32 -6.37
C TYR A 78 1.22 -16.16 -5.37
N PHE A 79 0.64 -14.98 -5.61
CA PHE A 79 0.53 -13.91 -4.62
C PHE A 79 -0.90 -13.77 -4.11
N GLU A 80 -1.01 -13.28 -2.87
CA GLU A 80 -2.29 -13.01 -2.24
C GLU A 80 -2.22 -11.81 -1.29
N LEU A 81 -3.39 -11.37 -0.81
CA LEU A 81 -3.44 -10.35 0.24
C LEU A 81 -2.98 -10.96 1.57
N ALA A 82 -1.93 -10.38 2.16
CA ALA A 82 -1.57 -10.66 3.54
C ALA A 82 -2.63 -10.06 4.46
N ARG A 83 -3.11 -10.82 5.44
CA ARG A 83 -4.15 -10.38 6.37
C ARG A 83 -3.72 -10.58 7.82
N GLN A 84 -4.08 -9.61 8.66
CA GLN A 84 -4.00 -9.71 10.12
C GLN A 84 -5.39 -9.43 10.68
N ASP A 85 -5.93 -10.36 11.46
CA ASP A 85 -7.29 -10.28 12.02
C ASP A 85 -8.37 -9.97 10.97
N GLY A 86 -8.22 -10.56 9.77
CA GLY A 86 -9.11 -10.36 8.62
C GLY A 86 -8.85 -9.09 7.80
N VAL A 87 -8.08 -8.14 8.32
CA VAL A 87 -7.74 -6.87 7.66
C VAL A 87 -6.55 -7.05 6.71
N PRO A 88 -6.63 -6.65 5.43
CA PRO A 88 -5.47 -6.64 4.54
C PRO A 88 -4.37 -5.70 5.07
N ILE A 89 -3.14 -6.21 5.17
CA ILE A 89 -1.97 -5.43 5.63
C ILE A 89 -0.88 -5.28 4.56
N GLY A 90 -0.99 -6.04 3.47
CA GLY A 90 0.01 -6.02 2.40
C GLY A 90 -0.25 -7.11 1.37
N VAL A 91 0.80 -7.46 0.64
CA VAL A 91 0.82 -8.56 -0.32
C VAL A 91 1.82 -9.60 0.15
N ARG A 92 1.45 -10.87 0.03
CA ARG A 92 2.25 -12.04 0.40
C ARG A 92 2.58 -12.85 -0.84
N SER A 93 3.84 -13.26 -0.97
CA SER A 93 4.22 -14.36 -1.86
C SER A 93 3.93 -15.69 -1.18
N THR A 94 3.12 -16.56 -1.79
CA THR A 94 2.82 -17.89 -1.22
C THR A 94 3.98 -18.87 -1.38
N SER A 95 4.92 -18.61 -2.29
CA SER A 95 6.08 -19.48 -2.52
C SER A 95 7.18 -19.30 -1.48
N SER A 96 7.38 -18.08 -0.97
CA SER A 96 8.41 -17.73 0.00
C SER A 96 7.88 -17.32 1.37
N ASN A 97 6.56 -17.08 1.48
CA ASN A 97 5.89 -16.51 2.65
C ASN A 97 6.37 -15.08 3.01
N THR A 98 7.11 -14.42 2.12
CA THR A 98 7.52 -13.01 2.29
C THR A 98 6.30 -12.10 2.16
N VAL A 99 6.25 -11.07 3.01
CA VAL A 99 5.20 -10.05 3.01
C VAL A 99 5.82 -8.68 2.77
N VAL A 100 5.24 -7.93 1.83
CA VAL A 100 5.49 -6.49 1.71
C VAL A 100 4.24 -5.78 2.23
N ALA A 101 4.40 -4.97 3.28
CA ALA A 101 3.30 -4.23 3.88
C ALA A 101 2.88 -3.05 2.99
N PHE A 102 1.61 -2.63 3.09
CA PHE A 102 1.15 -1.43 2.42
C PHE A 102 1.90 -0.19 2.92
N GLY A 103 2.25 0.72 2.01
CA GLY A 103 3.02 1.93 2.30
C GLY A 103 4.52 1.68 2.57
N GLN A 104 4.98 0.43 2.64
CA GLN A 104 6.39 0.11 2.76
C GLN A 104 7.09 0.31 1.41
N THR A 105 8.22 1.03 1.41
CA THR A 105 9.07 1.13 0.23
C THR A 105 9.76 -0.21 -0.03
N HIS A 106 9.69 -0.70 -1.25
CA HIS A 106 10.28 -1.95 -1.68
C HIS A 106 10.72 -1.86 -3.15
N THR A 107 11.72 -2.68 -3.53
CA THR A 107 12.14 -2.82 -4.92
C THR A 107 11.54 -4.10 -5.48
N PHE A 108 10.62 -3.94 -6.41
CA PHE A 108 9.93 -5.03 -7.08
C PHE A 108 10.62 -5.36 -8.40
N GLY A 109 10.66 -6.64 -8.76
CA GLY A 109 10.80 -7.03 -10.16
C GLY A 109 9.47 -6.79 -10.88
N GLY A 110 9.49 -6.53 -12.19
CA GLY A 110 8.26 -6.26 -12.91
C GLY A 110 8.44 -5.69 -14.30
N GLY A 111 7.36 -5.13 -14.83
CA GLY A 111 7.31 -4.49 -16.13
C GLY A 111 5.98 -3.78 -16.37
N GLU A 112 6.00 -2.72 -17.16
CA GLU A 112 4.77 -2.04 -17.57
C GLU A 112 3.93 -2.94 -18.48
N LEU A 113 2.60 -2.84 -18.33
CA LEU A 113 1.62 -3.57 -19.11
C LEU A 113 0.78 -2.59 -19.90
N SER A 114 0.99 -2.59 -21.22
CA SER A 114 0.16 -1.84 -22.15
C SER A 114 0.00 -2.61 -23.46
N PRO A 115 -1.23 -3.02 -23.83
CA PRO A 115 -2.50 -2.85 -23.09
C PRO A 115 -2.66 -3.83 -21.91
N LEU A 116 -3.64 -3.56 -21.02
CA LEU A 116 -4.06 -4.49 -19.96
C LEU A 116 -4.39 -5.86 -20.59
N PRO A 117 -3.71 -6.94 -20.19
CA PRO A 117 -3.88 -8.22 -20.85
C PRO A 117 -5.28 -8.79 -20.57
N GLN A 118 -5.88 -9.48 -21.55
CA GLN A 118 -7.11 -10.30 -21.37
C GLN A 118 -6.88 -11.54 -20.48
N MET A 119 -5.83 -11.51 -19.67
CA MET A 119 -5.13 -12.66 -19.11
C MET A 119 -5.11 -12.58 -17.58
N LEU A 120 -6.12 -11.92 -17.02
CA LEU A 120 -6.39 -11.89 -15.59
C LEU A 120 -7.09 -13.19 -15.20
N THR A 121 -6.80 -13.71 -14.00
CA THR A 121 -7.50 -14.88 -13.45
C THR A 121 -8.97 -14.60 -13.15
N GLN A 122 -9.31 -13.32 -12.93
CA GLN A 122 -10.66 -12.84 -12.66
C GLN A 122 -10.90 -11.50 -13.35
N PRO A 123 -12.16 -11.13 -13.62
CA PRO A 123 -12.49 -9.80 -14.13
C PRO A 123 -11.95 -8.69 -13.23
N LEU A 124 -11.43 -7.63 -13.86
CA LEU A 124 -10.95 -6.45 -13.14
C LEU A 124 -12.12 -5.75 -12.43
N PRO A 125 -12.02 -5.40 -11.12
CA PRO A 125 -13.09 -4.67 -10.45
C PRO A 125 -13.34 -3.31 -11.12
N ALA A 126 -14.60 -2.89 -11.20
CA ALA A 126 -15.00 -1.72 -12.01
C ALA A 126 -14.33 -0.40 -11.62
N GLY A 127 -13.92 -0.29 -10.34
CA GLY A 127 -13.20 0.86 -9.79
C GLY A 127 -11.69 0.87 -10.06
N CYS A 128 -11.14 -0.19 -10.63
CA CYS A 128 -9.71 -0.34 -10.85
C CYS A 128 -9.35 0.04 -12.29
N ARG A 129 -8.50 1.06 -12.46
CA ARG A 129 -8.22 1.70 -13.75
C ARG A 129 -6.83 2.30 -13.77
N GLY A 130 -6.39 2.71 -14.96
CA GLY A 130 -5.11 3.39 -15.16
C GLY A 130 -4.06 2.49 -15.81
N PRO A 131 -2.82 2.98 -15.96
CA PRO A 131 -1.72 2.15 -16.44
C PRO A 131 -1.52 0.98 -15.48
N ALA A 132 -1.13 -0.17 -16.02
CA ALA A 132 -0.90 -1.36 -15.22
C ALA A 132 0.57 -1.75 -15.26
N MET A 133 1.04 -2.39 -14.20
CA MET A 133 2.36 -2.99 -14.19
C MET A 133 2.30 -4.32 -13.44
N MET A 134 3.05 -5.29 -13.92
CA MET A 134 3.24 -6.52 -13.18
C MET A 134 4.32 -6.31 -12.14
N LEU A 135 4.08 -6.78 -10.92
CA LEU A 135 5.02 -6.77 -9.79
C LEU A 135 5.30 -8.18 -9.30
N TYR A 136 6.52 -8.37 -8.82
CA TYR A 136 6.98 -9.60 -8.18
C TYR A 136 8.06 -9.28 -7.14
N PHE A 137 8.11 -10.10 -6.09
CA PHE A 137 9.20 -10.13 -5.11
C PHE A 137 9.35 -11.54 -4.54
N ASN A 138 10.54 -11.81 -3.98
CA ASN A 138 10.84 -13.02 -3.21
C ASN A 138 10.65 -12.80 -1.73
#